data_AF-A0A7D5UJU9-F1
#
_entry.id   AF-A0A7D5UJU9-F1
#
_cell.length_a   1.000
_cell.length_b   1.000
_cell.length_c   1.000
_cell.angle_alpha   90.00
_cell.angle_beta   90.00
_cell.angle_gamma   90.00
#
_symmetry.space_group_name_H-M   'P 1'
#
loop_
_entity.id
_entity.type
_entity.pdbx_description
1 polymer ?
#
loop_
_entity_poly.entity_id
_entity_poly.type
_entity_poly.pdbx_seq_one_letter_code
_entity_poly.pdbx_strand_id
1 'polypeptide(L)'
;MSESEEVVFTVKNANIEAMMKALEEGHEDQFRMVNLVTTLLAGHEELVKPFREKYGFDPSLVFVKEGILTNHAQLVNDGRQGVFALKLLRLAQQGRLIFKYTPHNLRAALMFETR
;
A
#
# COMPACT_ATOMS: atom_id res chain seq x y z
N MET A 1 -19.27 17.91 5.47
CA MET A 1 -17.86 17.73 5.88
C MET A 1 -17.57 16.26 5.69
N SER A 2 -16.64 15.90 4.80
CA SER A 2 -16.28 14.49 4.62
C SER A 2 -15.29 14.16 5.72
N GLU A 3 -15.74 13.51 6.79
CA GLU A 3 -14.84 12.88 7.74
C GLU A 3 -14.02 11.86 6.96
N SER A 4 -12.71 12.09 6.86
CA SER A 4 -11.80 11.10 6.30
C SER A 4 -11.70 9.99 7.34
N GLU A 5 -12.33 8.85 7.08
CA GLU A 5 -12.13 7.65 7.90
C GLU A 5 -10.65 7.23 7.83
N GLU A 6 -9.96 7.32 8.97
CA GLU A 6 -8.59 6.86 9.12
C GLU A 6 -8.60 5.39 9.50
N VAL A 7 -8.07 4.53 8.63
CA VAL A 7 -7.90 3.11 8.91
C VAL A 7 -6.46 2.84 9.31
N VAL A 8 -6.24 2.40 10.55
CA VAL A 8 -4.93 1.96 11.06
C VAL A 8 -4.75 0.48 10.74
N PHE A 9 -3.68 0.14 10.03
CA PHE A 9 -3.43 -1.23 9.61
C PHE A 9 -2.20 -1.83 10.26
N THR A 10 -2.30 -3.12 10.62
CA THR A 10 -1.23 -3.85 11.30
C THR A 10 -0.93 -5.19 10.64
N VAL A 11 0.36 -5.49 10.48
CA VAL A 11 0.84 -6.80 9.99
C VAL A 11 1.59 -7.50 11.11
N LYS A 12 1.33 -8.80 11.30
CA LYS A 12 2.03 -9.66 12.25
C LYS A 12 2.83 -10.72 11.50
N ASN A 13 3.97 -11.11 12.06
CA ASN A 13 4.80 -12.24 11.59
C ASN A 13 5.39 -12.10 10.17
N ALA A 14 5.54 -10.88 9.64
CA ALA A 14 6.30 -10.63 8.41
C ALA A 14 7.78 -10.34 8.74
N ASN A 15 8.71 -11.08 8.13
CA ASN A 15 10.14 -10.75 8.23
C ASN A 15 10.52 -9.73 7.14
N ILE A 16 10.11 -8.48 7.37
CA ILE A 16 10.28 -7.38 6.40
C ILE A 16 11.76 -7.09 6.16
N GLU A 17 12.62 -7.23 7.16
CA GLU A 17 14.06 -7.02 7.01
C GLU A 17 14.68 -8.03 6.04
N ALA A 18 14.30 -9.31 6.14
CA ALA A 18 14.75 -10.32 5.17
C ALA A 18 14.24 -10.03 3.75
N MET A 19 12.99 -9.55 3.61
CA MET A 19 12.44 -9.18 2.30
C MET A 19 13.14 -7.96 1.70
N MET A 20 13.48 -6.96 2.53
CA MET A 20 14.25 -5.78 2.08
C MET A 20 15.65 -6.20 1.63
N LYS A 21 16.32 -7.05 2.41
CA LYS A 21 17.65 -7.57 2.08
C LYS A 21 17.65 -8.36 0.76
N ALA A 22 16.70 -9.28 0.58
CA ALA A 22 16.57 -10.07 -0.65
C ALA A 22 16.33 -9.17 -1.88
N LEU A 23 15.59 -8.08 -1.72
CA LEU A 23 15.34 -7.11 -2.78
C LEU A 23 16.58 -6.27 -3.12
N GLU A 24 17.36 -5.86 -2.11
CA GLU A 24 18.60 -5.10 -2.27
C GLU A 24 19.73 -5.95 -2.88
N GLU A 25 19.78 -7.24 -2.54
CA GLU A 25 20.72 -8.22 -3.09
C GLU A 25 20.33 -8.72 -4.50
N GLY A 26 19.18 -8.28 -5.02
CA GLY A 26 18.69 -8.66 -6.35
C GLY A 26 18.16 -10.09 -6.45
N HIS A 27 17.88 -10.75 -5.31
CA HIS A 27 17.24 -12.07 -5.26
C HIS A 27 15.74 -12.00 -5.54
N GLU A 28 15.13 -10.83 -5.36
CA GLU A 28 13.72 -10.57 -5.64
C GLU A 28 13.54 -9.40 -6.60
N ASP A 29 12.44 -9.44 -7.35
CA ASP A 29 12.08 -8.39 -8.30
C ASP A 29 11.22 -7.29 -7.67
N GLN A 30 11.44 -6.05 -8.10
CA GLN A 30 10.74 -4.87 -7.60
C GLN A 30 9.23 -4.94 -7.87
N PHE A 31 8.81 -5.39 -9.05
CA PHE A 31 7.39 -5.54 -9.37
C PHE A 31 6.74 -6.71 -8.62
N ARG A 32 7.46 -7.82 -8.48
CA ARG A 32 7.01 -8.95 -7.66
C ARG A 32 6.74 -8.52 -6.23
N MET A 33 7.61 -7.69 -5.66
CA MET A 33 7.44 -7.17 -4.30
C MET A 33 6.23 -6.23 -4.18
N VAL A 34 6.03 -5.33 -5.16
CA VAL A 34 4.82 -4.48 -5.21
C VAL A 34 3.55 -5.33 -5.26
N ASN A 35 3.51 -6.37 -6.08
CA ASN A 35 2.35 -7.25 -6.18
C ASN A 35 2.08 -7.98 -4.86
N LEU A 36 3.12 -8.50 -4.21
CA LEU A 36 2.99 -9.17 -2.90
C LEU A 36 2.38 -8.22 -1.85
N VAL A 37 2.96 -7.02 -1.70
CA VAL A 37 2.44 -6.02 -0.76
C VAL A 37 1.01 -5.63 -1.11
N THR A 38 0.73 -5.43 -2.41
CA THR A 38 -0.62 -5.11 -2.88
C THR A 38 -1.62 -6.17 -2.42
N THR A 39 -1.32 -7.45 -2.62
CA THR A 39 -2.18 -8.56 -2.20
C THR A 39 -2.38 -8.60 -0.69
N LEU A 40 -1.33 -8.36 0.11
CA LEU A 40 -1.42 -8.35 1.57
C LEU A 40 -2.30 -7.20 2.08
N LEU A 41 -2.14 -6.00 1.52
CA LEU A 41 -2.92 -4.83 1.92
C LEU A 41 -4.37 -4.93 1.43
N ALA A 42 -4.59 -5.31 0.18
CA ALA A 42 -5.93 -5.48 -0.41
C ALA A 42 -6.66 -6.73 0.12
N GLY A 43 -5.97 -7.68 0.74
CA GLY A 43 -6.59 -8.80 1.43
C GLY A 43 -7.27 -8.39 2.75
N HIS A 44 -7.02 -7.17 3.24
CA HIS A 44 -7.56 -6.69 4.51
C HIS A 44 -8.90 -6.00 4.31
N GLU A 45 -9.98 -6.61 4.82
CA GLU A 45 -11.36 -6.19 4.58
C GLU A 45 -11.62 -4.71 4.92
N GLU A 46 -11.02 -4.21 5.99
CA GLU A 46 -11.17 -2.81 6.42
C GLU A 46 -10.66 -1.78 5.40
N LEU A 47 -9.64 -2.14 4.62
CA LEU A 47 -9.14 -1.29 3.53
C LEU A 47 -10.04 -1.36 2.29
N VAL A 48 -10.63 -2.52 2.05
CA VAL A 48 -11.44 -2.83 0.86
C VAL A 48 -12.87 -2.32 0.96
N LYS A 49 -13.43 -2.37 2.16
CA LYS A 49 -14.85 -2.12 2.44
C LYS A 49 -15.35 -0.77 1.88
N PRO A 50 -14.65 0.37 2.06
CA PRO A 50 -15.10 1.65 1.50
C PRO A 50 -15.17 1.65 -0.02
N PHE A 51 -14.27 0.93 -0.70
CA PHE A 51 -14.28 0.81 -2.14
C PHE A 51 -15.45 -0.04 -2.64
N ARG A 52 -15.71 -1.17 -1.98
CA ARG A 52 -16.81 -2.06 -2.32
C ARG A 52 -18.16 -1.39 -2.13
N GLU A 53 -18.34 -0.70 -1.00
CA GLU A 53 -19.58 0.01 -0.68
C GLU A 53 -19.86 1.16 -1.66
N LYS A 54 -18.82 1.84 -2.13
CA LYS A 54 -18.98 2.97 -3.04
C LYS A 54 -19.17 2.59 -4.50
N TYR A 55 -18.38 1.64 -5.00
CA TYR A 55 -18.30 1.34 -6.43
C TYR A 55 -19.06 0.07 -6.84
N GLY A 56 -19.51 -0.75 -5.88
CA GLY A 56 -20.24 -2.00 -6.16
C GLY A 56 -19.37 -3.13 -6.71
N PHE A 57 -18.06 -2.93 -6.79
CA PHE A 57 -17.06 -3.95 -7.11
C PHE A 57 -15.83 -3.75 -6.20
N ASP A 58 -14.86 -4.68 -6.25
CA ASP A 58 -13.65 -4.63 -5.43
C ASP A 58 -12.44 -4.11 -6.25
N PRO A 59 -12.24 -2.79 -6.35
CA PRO A 59 -11.08 -2.22 -7.02
C PRO A 59 -9.84 -2.19 -6.12
N SER A 60 -9.84 -2.83 -4.95
CA SER A 60 -8.83 -2.60 -3.93
C SER A 60 -7.44 -3.01 -4.39
N LEU A 61 -7.32 -4.10 -5.16
CA LEU A 61 -6.05 -4.48 -5.79
C LEU A 61 -5.52 -3.39 -6.73
N VAL A 62 -6.42 -2.77 -7.52
CA VAL A 62 -6.06 -1.69 -8.44
C VAL A 62 -5.67 -0.44 -7.65
N PHE A 63 -6.48 0.01 -6.71
CA PHE A 63 -6.21 1.25 -5.97
C PHE A 63 -5.04 1.15 -5.00
N VAL A 64 -4.80 -0.02 -4.39
CA VAL A 64 -3.59 -0.23 -3.59
C VAL A 64 -2.37 -0.22 -4.49
N LYS A 65 -2.39 -0.93 -5.61
CA LYS A 65 -1.26 -0.96 -6.54
C LYS A 65 -0.97 0.42 -7.12
N GLU A 66 -2.01 1.10 -7.60
CA GLU A 66 -1.90 2.47 -8.10
C GLU A 66 -1.50 3.43 -6.98
N GLY A 67 -1.95 3.26 -5.74
CA GLY A 67 -1.48 4.04 -4.61
C GLY A 67 0.02 3.85 -4.37
N ILE A 68 0.50 2.60 -4.39
CA ILE A 68 1.91 2.24 -4.24
C ILE A 68 2.73 2.82 -5.37
N LEU A 69 2.25 2.78 -6.62
CA LEU A 69 2.96 3.25 -7.81
C LEU A 69 2.84 4.77 -8.03
N THR A 70 1.71 5.38 -7.67
CA THR A 70 1.41 6.81 -7.90
C THR A 70 1.83 7.70 -6.74
N ASN A 71 1.79 7.26 -5.48
CA ASN A 71 2.53 7.96 -4.42
C ASN A 71 4.05 7.78 -4.59
N HIS A 72 4.47 6.79 -5.40
CA HIS A 72 5.82 6.70 -5.97
C HIS A 72 6.04 7.60 -7.19
N ALA A 73 5.04 8.35 -7.67
CA ALA A 73 5.21 9.21 -8.84
C ALA A 73 6.18 10.38 -8.61
N GLN A 74 6.71 10.57 -7.39
CA GLN A 74 7.89 11.41 -7.14
C GLN A 74 9.25 10.68 -7.30
N LEU A 75 9.27 9.37 -7.59
CA LEU A 75 10.45 8.49 -7.54
C LEU A 75 10.57 7.52 -8.74
N VAL A 76 9.80 7.72 -9.82
CA VAL A 76 9.82 6.89 -11.05
C VAL A 76 11.21 6.82 -11.72
N ASN A 77 12.16 7.68 -11.34
CA ASN A 77 13.50 7.64 -11.90
C ASN A 77 14.45 6.60 -11.27
N ASP A 78 14.11 5.96 -10.14
CA ASP A 78 15.09 5.15 -9.38
C ASP A 78 14.83 3.64 -9.36
N GLY A 79 13.68 3.15 -9.85
CA GLY A 79 13.37 1.71 -9.91
C GLY A 79 13.22 1.01 -8.55
N ARG A 80 12.86 1.74 -7.48
CA ARG A 80 12.79 1.24 -6.09
C ARG A 80 11.36 1.00 -5.59
N GLN A 81 10.46 0.57 -6.47
CA GLN A 81 9.05 0.36 -6.13
C GLN A 81 8.80 -0.71 -5.07
N GLY A 82 9.54 -1.81 -5.10
CA GLY A 82 9.46 -2.85 -4.08
C GLY A 82 9.93 -2.37 -2.71
N VAL A 83 10.97 -1.52 -2.67
CA VAL A 83 11.52 -0.97 -1.41
C VAL A 83 10.48 -0.11 -0.71
N PHE A 84 9.77 0.75 -1.46
CA PHE A 84 8.69 1.55 -0.90
C PHE A 84 7.52 0.69 -0.41
N ALA A 85 7.12 -0.31 -1.19
CA ALA A 85 6.07 -1.24 -0.80
C ALA A 85 6.40 -1.95 0.54
N LEU A 86 7.65 -2.38 0.72
CA LEU A 86 8.11 -2.96 1.98
C LEU A 86 8.16 -1.96 3.14
N LYS A 87 8.49 -0.68 2.88
CA LYS A 87 8.39 0.39 3.89
C LYS A 87 6.95 0.57 4.38
N LEU A 88 5.96 0.49 3.50
CA LEU A 88 4.54 0.54 3.90
C LEU A 88 4.19 -0.64 4.80
N LEU A 89 4.60 -1.87 4.47
CA LEU A 89 4.42 -3.02 5.36
C LEU A 89 5.13 -2.84 6.71
N ARG A 90 6.29 -2.18 6.75
CA ARG A 90 7.00 -1.89 8.00
C ARG A 90 6.24 -0.92 8.87
N LEU A 91 5.71 0.15 8.28
CA LEU A 91 4.83 1.10 8.97
C LEU A 91 3.57 0.40 9.49
N ALA A 92 3.01 -0.52 8.71
CA ALA A 92 1.90 -1.35 9.14
C ALA A 92 2.27 -2.22 10.34
N GLN A 93 3.39 -2.94 10.29
CA GLN A 93 3.85 -3.78 11.41
C GLN A 93 4.04 -2.97 12.72
N GLN A 94 4.34 -1.67 12.60
CA GLN A 94 4.47 -0.76 13.73
C GLN A 94 3.14 -0.14 14.19
N GLY A 95 2.02 -0.40 13.51
CA GLY A 95 0.72 0.25 13.76
C GLY A 95 0.72 1.73 13.40
N ARG A 96 1.58 2.13 12.47
CA ARG A 96 1.80 3.53 12.06
C ARG A 96 1.31 3.84 10.66
N LEU A 97 0.96 2.83 9.87
CA LEU A 97 0.41 3.05 8.53
C LEU A 97 -1.06 3.44 8.65
N ILE A 98 -1.38 4.61 8.11
CA ILE A 98 -2.75 5.11 7.97
C ILE A 98 -3.10 5.10 6.49
N PHE A 99 -4.31 4.63 6.19
CA PHE A 99 -4.90 4.74 4.87
C PHE A 99 -5.90 5.89 4.85
N LYS A 100 -5.76 6.75 3.84
CA LYS A 100 -6.70 7.84 3.62
C LYS A 100 -7.35 7.72 2.26
N TYR A 101 -8.67 7.67 2.28
CA TYR A 101 -9.48 7.60 1.09
C TYR A 101 -9.80 9.00 0.56
N THR A 102 -9.39 9.27 -0.69
CA THR A 102 -9.59 10.58 -1.33
C THR A 102 -10.38 10.41 -2.63
N PRO A 103 -11.69 10.13 -2.55
CA PRO A 103 -12.52 9.70 -3.68
C PRO A 103 -12.56 10.63 -4.89
N HIS A 104 -12.37 11.92 -4.65
CA HIS A 104 -12.42 12.96 -5.67
C HIS A 104 -11.08 13.14 -6.39
N ASN A 105 -10.03 12.46 -5.91
CA ASN A 105 -8.71 12.46 -6.52
C ASN A 105 -8.54 11.21 -7.38
N LEU A 106 -8.89 11.31 -8.67
CA LEU A 106 -8.75 10.21 -9.64
C LEU A 106 -7.28 9.76 -9.84
N ARG A 107 -6.30 10.57 -9.41
CA ARG A 107 -4.87 10.22 -9.47
C ARG A 107 -4.36 9.55 -8.19
N ALA A 108 -5.02 9.77 -7.05
CA ALA A 108 -4.59 9.23 -5.75
C ALA A 108 -5.80 8.92 -4.87
N ALA A 109 -6.65 8.00 -5.34
CA ALA A 109 -7.86 7.59 -4.60
C ALA A 109 -7.51 6.97 -3.23
N LEU A 110 -6.30 6.44 -3.08
CA LEU A 110 -5.72 5.93 -1.84
C LEU A 110 -4.39 6.62 -1.54
N MET A 111 -4.27 7.20 -0.35
CA MET A 111 -3.03 7.78 0.17
C MET A 111 -2.51 6.99 1.37
N PHE A 112 -1.18 6.94 1.52
CA PHE A 112 -0.52 6.38 2.67
C PHE A 112 0.03 7.50 3.55
N GLU A 113 -0.40 7.54 4.80
CA GLU A 113 0.06 8.49 5.80
C GLU A 113 0.73 7.74 6.96
N THR A 114 1.53 8.46 7.75
CA THR A 114 2.21 7.91 8.92
C THR A 114 1.67 8.57 10.17
N ARG A 115 1.40 7.76 11.20
CA ARG A 115 1.07 8.22 12.56
C ARG A 115 2.30 8.72 13.32
#